data_AF-V8BKL9-F1
#
_entry.id   AF-V8BKL9-F1
#
_cell.length_a   1.000
_cell.length_b   1.000
_cell.length_c   1.000
_cell.angle_alpha   90.00
_cell.angle_beta   90.00
_cell.angle_gamma   90.00
#
_symmetry.space_group_name_H-M   'P 1'
#
loop_
_entity.id
_entity.type
_entity.pdbx_description
1 polymer ?
#
loop_
_entity_poly.entity_id
_entity_poly.type
_entity_poly.pdbx_seq_one_letter_code
_entity_poly.pdbx_strand_id
1 'polypeptide(L)'
;MKTIKQIADELGVSKTAVRNKIENLGLSEKMETNGNRIEVNERQERLIKSAFSQKKSKTENVNKVSEKTETLRLLSDMISTLTEQLQEKDKQIERLQEALGIAQENVKAAQLLQANAEKKLLENKENPLNQEDKGVYDLYAKKQDEWKEAMRKNEELQKELEEEKNKRWWEKLLRK
;
A
#
# COMPACT_ATOMS: atom_id res chain seq x y z
N MET A 1 25.70 10.09 71.24
CA MET A 1 24.41 10.20 70.54
C MET A 1 23.66 11.42 71.07
N LYS A 2 22.96 12.16 70.22
CA LYS A 2 22.16 13.34 70.64
C LYS A 2 20.68 13.08 70.46
N THR A 3 19.85 13.83 71.17
CA THR A 3 18.39 13.78 70.99
C THR A 3 17.93 14.87 70.02
N ILE A 4 16.75 14.67 69.43
CA ILE A 4 16.07 15.71 68.64
C ILE A 4 15.95 17.04 69.42
N LYS A 5 15.74 16.97 70.74
CA LYS A 5 15.70 18.16 71.60
C LYS A 5 17.01 18.94 71.56
N GLN A 6 18.14 18.27 71.77
CA GLN A 6 19.46 18.92 71.77
C GLN A 6 19.79 19.52 70.40
N ILE A 7 19.45 18.83 69.31
CA ILE A 7 19.66 19.35 67.95
C ILE A 7 18.78 20.57 67.67
N ALA A 8 17.53 20.54 68.13
CA ALA A 8 16.61 21.67 68.01
C ALA A 8 17.10 22.89 68.79
N ASP A 9 17.56 22.68 70.03
CA ASP A 9 18.11 23.74 70.89
C ASP A 9 19.39 24.34 70.28
N GLU A 10 20.28 23.51 69.70
CA GLU A 10 21.51 23.97 69.00
C GLU A 10 21.23 24.73 67.69
N LEU A 11 20.16 24.36 66.97
CA LEU A 11 19.77 25.00 65.71
C LEU A 11 18.82 26.20 65.91
N GLY A 12 18.34 26.44 67.13
CA GLY A 12 17.35 27.48 67.43
C GLY A 12 15.99 27.26 66.75
N VAL A 13 15.62 26.01 66.47
CA VAL A 13 14.35 25.63 65.80
C VAL A 13 13.49 24.76 66.72
N SER A 14 12.22 24.56 66.37
CA SER A 14 11.34 23.70 67.18
C SER A 14 11.66 22.21 66.99
N LYS A 15 11.41 21.39 68.02
CA LYS A 15 11.52 19.92 67.93
C LYS A 15 10.69 19.35 66.78
N THR A 16 9.51 19.92 66.54
CA THR A 16 8.62 19.54 65.44
C THR A 16 9.25 19.85 64.09
N ALA A 17 9.91 21.01 63.93
CA ALA A 17 10.62 21.33 62.69
C ALA A 17 11.72 20.30 62.39
N VAL A 18 12.49 19.90 63.41
CA VAL A 18 13.51 18.85 63.28
C VAL A 18 12.89 17.51 62.90
N ARG A 19 11.78 17.11 63.53
CA ARG A 19 11.05 15.88 63.22
C ARG A 19 10.54 15.86 61.77
N ASN A 20 9.90 16.94 61.34
CA ASN A 20 9.43 17.07 59.96
C ASN A 20 10.61 17.03 58.97
N LYS A 21 11.77 17.59 59.34
CA LYS A 21 12.95 17.54 58.47
C LYS A 21 13.52 16.13 58.36
N ILE A 22 13.55 15.37 59.45
CA ILE A 22 13.95 13.96 59.48
C ILE A 22 13.05 13.12 58.55
N GLU A 23 11.74 13.32 58.61
CA GLU A 23 10.76 12.67 57.74
C GLU A 23 10.98 13.04 56.27
N ASN A 24 11.17 14.33 55.97
CA ASN A 24 11.46 14.82 54.61
C ASN A 24 12.80 14.32 54.05
N LEU A 25 13.74 13.92 54.91
CA LEU A 25 15.02 13.32 54.53
C LEU A 25 14.94 11.78 54.43
N GLY A 26 13.79 11.17 54.73
CA GLY A 26 13.63 9.71 54.77
C GLY A 26 14.49 9.04 55.83
N LEU A 27 14.89 9.78 56.89
CA LEU A 27 15.76 9.28 57.94
C LEU A 27 14.99 8.55 59.06
N SER A 28 13.67 8.67 59.08
CA SER A 28 12.80 8.13 60.13
C SER A 28 12.96 6.63 60.36
N GLU A 29 13.11 5.84 59.29
CA GLU A 29 13.25 4.37 59.37
C GLU A 29 14.62 3.91 59.89
N LYS A 30 15.62 4.81 59.89
CA LYS A 30 17.02 4.50 60.22
C LYS A 30 17.42 5.03 61.59
N MET A 31 16.48 5.56 62.36
CA MET A 31 16.74 6.14 63.68
C MET A 31 16.38 5.16 64.77
N GLU A 32 17.29 5.03 65.74
CA GLU A 32 17.07 4.21 66.92
C GLU A 32 16.22 4.99 67.93
N THR A 33 15.23 4.34 68.51
CA THR A 33 14.37 4.91 69.55
C THR A 33 14.77 4.32 70.89
N ASN A 34 15.16 5.18 71.83
CA ASN A 34 15.36 4.80 73.23
C ASN A 34 14.14 5.28 74.04
N GLY A 35 13.18 4.38 74.22
CA GLY A 35 11.88 4.69 74.81
C GLY A 35 11.13 5.75 73.98
N ASN A 36 10.73 6.86 74.62
CA ASN A 36 10.02 7.97 73.95
C ASN A 36 10.97 9.02 73.34
N ARG A 37 12.28 8.72 73.22
CA ARG A 37 13.29 9.62 72.64
C ARG A 37 13.88 8.99 71.39
N ILE A 38 13.97 9.78 70.34
CA ILE A 38 14.70 9.41 69.13
C ILE A 38 16.17 9.78 69.35
N GLU A 39 17.05 8.79 69.25
CA GLU A 39 18.49 8.97 69.30
C GLU A 39 19.02 9.21 67.88
N VAL A 40 19.83 10.27 67.77
CA VAL A 40 20.42 10.74 66.53
C VAL A 40 21.91 10.49 66.62
N ASN A 41 22.42 9.65 65.71
CA ASN A 41 23.85 9.40 65.60
C ASN A 41 24.56 10.57 64.89
N GLU A 42 25.89 10.62 64.95
CA GLU A 42 26.67 11.75 64.43
C GLU A 42 26.47 11.99 62.93
N ARG A 43 26.28 10.93 62.14
CA ARG A 43 26.02 11.06 60.70
C ARG A 43 24.66 11.70 60.43
N GLN A 44 23.63 11.24 61.14
CA GLN A 44 22.28 11.81 61.05
C GLN A 44 22.26 13.26 61.54
N GLU A 45 22.99 13.58 62.62
CA GLU A 45 23.11 14.95 63.13
C GLU A 45 23.68 15.89 62.05
N ARG A 46 24.78 15.49 61.39
CA ARG A 46 25.39 16.28 60.31
C ARG A 46 24.41 16.49 59.14
N LEU A 47 23.67 15.46 58.74
CA LEU A 47 22.68 15.54 57.67
C LEU A 47 21.50 16.45 58.01
N ILE A 48 21.02 16.40 59.25
CA ILE A 48 19.93 17.25 59.72
C ILE A 48 20.39 18.70 59.74
N LYS A 49 21.55 18.98 60.35
CA LYS A 49 22.11 20.34 60.42
C LYS A 49 22.40 20.93 59.04
N SER A 50 22.97 20.14 58.12
CA SER A 50 23.21 20.60 56.75
C SER A 50 21.90 20.89 56.02
N ALA A 51 20.87 20.08 56.22
CA ALA A 51 19.57 20.27 55.60
C ALA A 51 18.78 21.47 56.15
N PHE A 52 19.08 21.92 57.39
CA PHE A 52 18.58 23.20 57.93
C PHE A 52 19.38 24.41 57.44
N SER A 53 20.68 24.22 57.21
CA SER A 53 21.56 25.26 56.65
C SER A 53 21.29 25.50 55.17
N GLN A 54 20.96 24.44 54.43
CA GLN A 54 20.43 24.51 53.07
C GLN A 54 18.98 24.98 53.12
N LYS A 55 18.76 26.30 53.02
CA LYS A 55 17.43 26.89 52.84
C LYS A 55 16.78 26.31 51.58
N LYS A 56 16.03 25.21 51.69
CA LYS A 56 15.13 24.76 50.62
C LYS A 56 14.02 25.80 50.50
N SER A 57 14.15 26.67 49.51
CA SER A 57 13.11 27.65 49.19
C SER A 57 11.87 26.89 48.71
N LYS A 58 10.68 27.32 49.17
CA LYS A 58 9.38 26.77 48.70
C LYS A 58 9.23 26.79 47.17
N THR A 59 10.03 27.60 46.48
CA THR A 59 10.03 27.84 45.05
C THR A 59 10.50 26.63 44.22
N GLU A 60 11.48 25.85 44.70
CA GLU A 60 12.02 24.70 43.94
C GLU A 60 10.99 23.56 43.78
N ASN A 61 10.14 23.37 44.79
CA ASN A 61 9.13 22.30 44.77
C ASN A 61 7.96 22.65 43.83
N VAL A 62 7.60 23.94 43.74
CA VAL A 62 6.59 24.43 42.81
C VAL A 62 7.08 24.33 41.36
N ASN A 63 8.34 24.69 41.09
CA ASN A 63 8.93 24.54 39.75
C ASN A 63 8.96 23.08 39.30
N LYS A 64 9.34 22.15 40.19
CA LYS A 64 9.40 20.71 39.86
C LYS A 64 8.02 20.11 39.56
N VAL A 65 6.96 20.56 40.23
CA VAL A 65 5.58 20.15 39.93
C VAL A 65 5.13 20.75 38.59
N SER A 66 5.41 22.04 38.35
CA SER A 66 5.07 22.73 37.11
C SER A 66 5.74 22.10 35.88
N GLU A 67 7.04 21.79 35.95
CA GLU A 67 7.79 21.14 34.88
C GLU A 67 7.24 19.73 34.57
N LYS A 68 6.81 19.01 35.62
CA LYS A 68 6.21 17.68 35.45
C LYS A 68 4.83 17.76 34.79
N THR A 69 4.04 18.78 35.09
CA THR A 69 2.74 18.98 34.44
C THR A 69 2.90 19.38 32.97
N GLU A 70 3.83 20.26 32.65
CA GLU A 70 4.08 20.67 31.27
C GLU A 70 4.64 19.51 30.43
N THR A 71 5.57 18.72 30.98
CA THR A 71 6.09 17.53 30.28
C THR A 71 5.02 16.49 30.01
N LEU A 72 4.08 16.27 30.94
CA LEU A 72 2.94 15.38 30.71
C LEU A 72 2.00 15.92 29.63
N ARG A 73 1.77 17.24 29.58
CA ARG A 73 0.94 17.86 28.53
C ARG A 73 1.59 17.71 27.16
N LEU A 74 2.88 18.03 27.03
CA LEU A 74 3.62 17.89 25.78
C LEU A 74 3.66 16.43 25.29
N LEU A 75 3.81 15.46 26.20
CA LEU A 75 3.72 14.04 25.86
C LEU A 75 2.32 13.66 25.38
N SER A 76 1.27 14.17 26.01
CA SER A 76 -0.11 13.94 25.58
C SER A 76 -0.38 14.52 24.19
N ASP A 77 0.07 15.73 23.92
CA ASP A 77 -0.07 16.39 22.61
C ASP A 77 0.70 15.61 21.52
N MET A 78 1.90 15.12 21.85
CA MET A 78 2.68 14.28 20.95
C MET A 78 2.01 12.92 20.68
N ILE A 79 1.39 12.30 21.69
CA ILE A 79 0.61 11.06 21.51
C ILE A 79 -0.61 11.33 20.63
N SER A 80 -1.32 12.45 20.83
CA SER A 80 -2.49 12.80 20.01
C SER A 80 -2.09 12.99 18.55
N THR A 81 -1.05 13.77 18.30
CA THR A 81 -0.54 14.02 16.93
C THR A 81 -0.04 12.75 16.25
N LEU A 82 0.68 11.88 16.95
CA LEU A 82 1.09 10.58 16.40
C LEU A 82 -0.10 9.66 16.10
N THR A 83 -1.14 9.71 16.94
CA THR A 83 -2.37 8.93 16.73
C THR A 83 -3.13 9.40 15.50
N GLU A 84 -3.27 10.71 15.31
CA GLU A 84 -3.89 11.29 14.11
C GLU A 84 -3.10 10.94 12.84
N GLN A 85 -1.77 11.01 12.90
CA GLN A 85 -0.92 10.62 11.79
C GLN A 85 -1.08 9.14 11.42
N LEU A 86 -1.15 8.25 12.42
CA LEU A 86 -1.40 6.83 12.17
C LEU A 86 -2.75 6.60 11.48
N GLN A 87 -3.81 7.25 11.95
CA GLN A 87 -5.14 7.13 11.34
C GLN A 87 -5.16 7.61 9.88
N GLU A 88 -4.46 8.70 9.56
CA GLU A 88 -4.38 9.17 8.17
C GLU A 88 -3.56 8.22 7.30
N LYS A 89 -2.51 7.60 7.85
CA LYS A 89 -1.73 6.58 7.16
C LYS A 89 -2.55 5.33 6.90
N ASP A 90 -3.36 4.89 7.85
CA ASP A 90 -4.27 3.75 7.67
C ASP A 90 -5.29 4.01 6.56
N LYS A 91 -5.91 5.20 6.53
CA LYS A 91 -6.80 5.60 5.43
C LYS A 91 -6.08 5.65 4.08
N GLN A 92 -4.82 6.09 4.05
CA GLN A 92 -4.02 6.10 2.84
C GLN A 92 -3.77 4.66 2.34
N ILE A 93 -3.50 3.73 3.25
CA ILE A 93 -3.32 2.31 2.94
C ILE A 93 -4.61 1.71 2.38
N GLU A 94 -5.77 1.97 3.00
CA GLU A 94 -7.07 1.50 2.51
C GLU A 94 -7.32 1.96 1.07
N ARG A 95 -7.13 3.26 0.78
CA ARG A 95 -7.28 3.81 -0.58
C ARG A 95 -6.35 3.13 -1.60
N LEU A 96 -5.09 2.86 -1.20
CA LEU A 96 -4.13 2.18 -2.07
C LEU A 96 -4.53 0.72 -2.32
N GLN A 97 -5.07 0.03 -1.31
CA GLN A 97 -5.56 -1.34 -1.45
C GLN A 97 -6.78 -1.42 -2.37
N GLU A 98 -7.72 -0.47 -2.26
CA GLU A 98 -8.85 -0.36 -3.18
C GLU A 98 -8.39 -0.13 -4.63
N ALA A 99 -7.49 0.84 -4.84
CA ALA A 99 -6.94 1.13 -6.16
C ALA A 99 -6.19 -0.09 -6.75
N LEU A 100 -5.45 -0.83 -5.92
CA LEU A 100 -4.78 -2.05 -6.32
C LEU A 100 -5.79 -3.14 -6.71
N GLY A 101 -6.88 -3.29 -5.97
CA GLY A 101 -7.97 -4.21 -6.30
C GLY A 101 -8.56 -3.93 -7.68
N ILE A 102 -8.90 -2.66 -7.95
CA ILE A 102 -9.41 -2.21 -9.25
C ILE A 102 -8.38 -2.47 -10.36
N ALA A 103 -7.11 -2.15 -10.13
CA ALA A 103 -6.05 -2.40 -11.11
C ALA A 103 -5.90 -3.89 -11.42
N GLN A 104 -5.97 -4.77 -10.41
CA GLN A 104 -5.92 -6.22 -10.61
C GLN A 104 -7.13 -6.75 -11.39
N GLU A 105 -8.33 -6.24 -11.12
CA GLU A 105 -9.53 -6.58 -11.91
C GLU A 105 -9.38 -6.15 -13.37
N ASN A 106 -8.88 -4.94 -13.62
CA ASN A 106 -8.63 -4.44 -14.97
C ASN A 106 -7.60 -5.32 -15.72
N VAL A 107 -6.52 -5.73 -15.05
CA VAL A 107 -5.53 -6.64 -15.63
C VAL A 107 -6.15 -8.00 -15.98
N LYS A 108 -6.96 -8.57 -15.08
CA LYS A 108 -7.68 -9.83 -15.35
C LYS A 108 -8.64 -9.69 -16.54
N ALA A 109 -9.39 -8.59 -16.60
CA ALA A 109 -10.29 -8.31 -17.71
C ALA A 109 -9.52 -8.17 -19.04
N ALA A 110 -8.41 -7.44 -19.05
CA ALA A 110 -7.56 -7.30 -20.22
C ALA A 110 -6.97 -8.65 -20.68
N GLN A 111 -6.51 -9.48 -19.75
CA GLN A 111 -6.01 -10.83 -20.05
C GLN A 111 -7.10 -11.74 -20.65
N LEU A 112 -8.32 -11.70 -20.10
CA LEU A 112 -9.44 -12.46 -20.64
C LEU A 112 -9.81 -11.99 -22.05
N LEU A 113 -9.82 -10.68 -22.30
CA LEU A 113 -10.05 -10.12 -23.63
C LEU A 113 -8.96 -10.56 -24.61
N GLN A 114 -7.70 -10.52 -24.20
CA GLN A 114 -6.58 -10.98 -25.02
C GLN A 114 -6.69 -12.47 -25.34
N ALA A 115 -6.93 -13.33 -24.33
CA ALA A 115 -7.09 -14.76 -24.54
C ALA A 115 -8.26 -15.09 -25.48
N ASN A 116 -9.38 -14.36 -25.35
CA ASN A 116 -10.52 -14.50 -26.26
C ASN A 116 -10.19 -14.04 -27.68
N ALA A 117 -9.43 -12.95 -27.85
CA ALA A 117 -8.99 -12.47 -29.15
C ALA A 117 -8.02 -13.46 -29.82
N GLU A 118 -7.08 -14.01 -29.05
CA GLU A 118 -6.15 -15.04 -29.52
C GLU A 118 -6.90 -16.32 -29.94
N LYS A 119 -7.88 -16.76 -29.15
CA LYS A 119 -8.73 -17.91 -29.51
C LYS A 119 -9.47 -17.68 -30.83
N LYS A 120 -10.08 -16.50 -31.02
CA LYS A 120 -10.76 -16.16 -32.29
C LYS A 120 -9.80 -16.12 -33.47
N LEU A 121 -8.57 -15.64 -33.26
CA LEU A 121 -7.55 -15.62 -34.31
C LEU A 121 -7.13 -17.04 -34.71
N LEU A 122 -6.98 -17.94 -33.74
CA LEU A 122 -6.69 -19.35 -34.00
C LEU A 122 -7.84 -20.05 -34.73
N GLU A 123 -9.09 -19.84 -34.29
CA GLU A 123 -10.28 -20.37 -34.95
C GLU A 123 -10.39 -19.89 -36.41
N ASN A 124 -10.11 -18.61 -36.67
CA ASN A 124 -10.07 -18.08 -38.04
C ASN A 124 -8.89 -18.62 -38.87
N LYS A 125 -7.75 -18.95 -38.25
CA LYS A 125 -6.58 -19.53 -38.93
C LYS A 125 -6.76 -21.02 -39.23
N GLU A 126 -7.43 -21.76 -38.36
CA GLU A 126 -7.76 -23.18 -38.55
C GLU A 126 -8.94 -23.38 -39.51
N ASN A 127 -9.73 -22.33 -39.76
CA ASN A 127 -10.85 -22.33 -40.69
C ASN A 127 -10.66 -21.32 -41.85
N PRO A 128 -9.56 -21.39 -42.64
CA PRO A 128 -9.21 -20.36 -43.63
C PRO A 128 -10.15 -20.32 -44.85
N LEU A 129 -11.12 -21.23 -44.93
CA LEU A 129 -12.09 -21.30 -46.02
C LEU A 129 -13.45 -21.66 -45.40
N ASN A 130 -14.23 -20.64 -45.07
CA ASN A 130 -15.67 -20.80 -44.83
C ASN A 130 -16.25 -21.65 -45.97
N GLN A 131 -17.15 -22.60 -45.66
CA GLN A 131 -17.78 -23.46 -46.68
C GLN A 131 -18.44 -22.64 -47.81
N GLU A 132 -18.89 -21.43 -47.50
CA GLU A 132 -19.42 -20.45 -48.45
C GLU A 132 -18.37 -19.98 -49.46
N ASP A 133 -17.13 -19.69 -49.02
CA ASP A 133 -16.05 -19.26 -49.90
C ASP A 133 -15.60 -20.38 -50.83
N LYS A 134 -15.52 -21.64 -50.35
CA LYS A 134 -15.22 -22.79 -51.21
C LYS A 134 -16.26 -22.95 -52.32
N GLY A 135 -17.55 -22.85 -51.97
CA GLY A 135 -18.63 -22.93 -52.95
C GLY A 135 -18.55 -21.83 -54.02
N VAL A 136 -18.12 -20.62 -53.64
CA VAL A 136 -17.90 -19.52 -54.57
C VAL A 136 -16.72 -19.81 -55.51
N TYR A 137 -15.57 -20.26 -54.98
CA TYR A 137 -14.41 -20.65 -55.81
C TYR A 137 -14.73 -21.79 -56.78
N ASP A 138 -15.47 -22.81 -56.34
CA ASP A 138 -15.88 -23.95 -57.17
C ASP A 138 -16.84 -23.51 -58.30
N LEU A 139 -17.75 -22.56 -58.02
CA LEU A 139 -18.65 -21.99 -59.02
C LEU A 139 -17.89 -21.18 -60.08
N TYR A 140 -16.88 -20.40 -59.67
CA TYR A 140 -16.04 -19.64 -60.59
C TYR A 140 -15.22 -20.58 -61.49
N ALA A 141 -14.64 -21.64 -60.93
CA ALA A 141 -13.90 -22.65 -61.71
C ALA A 141 -14.79 -23.30 -62.77
N LYS A 142 -16.00 -23.73 -62.39
CA LYS A 142 -16.96 -24.35 -63.32
C LYS A 142 -17.37 -23.41 -64.46
N LYS A 143 -17.69 -22.15 -64.15
CA LYS A 143 -18.01 -21.15 -65.18
C LYS A 143 -16.83 -20.90 -66.12
N GLN A 144 -15.61 -20.93 -65.62
CA GLN A 144 -14.42 -20.72 -66.43
C GLN A 144 -14.21 -21.87 -67.42
N ASP A 145 -14.48 -23.11 -67.01
CA ASP A 145 -14.39 -24.27 -67.90
C ASP A 145 -15.51 -24.29 -68.95
N GLU A 146 -16.74 -23.94 -68.56
CA GLU A 146 -17.85 -23.75 -69.51
C GLU A 146 -17.53 -22.68 -70.57
N TRP A 147 -16.89 -21.58 -70.16
CA TRP A 147 -16.42 -20.53 -71.10
C TRP A 147 -15.34 -21.03 -72.05
N LYS A 148 -14.38 -21.83 -71.56
CA LYS A 148 -13.34 -22.42 -72.42
C LYS A 148 -13.93 -23.40 -73.42
N GLU A 149 -14.87 -24.25 -72.99
CA GLU A 149 -15.57 -25.17 -73.87
C GLU A 149 -16.39 -24.43 -74.93
N ALA A 150 -17.10 -23.37 -74.54
CA ALA A 150 -17.85 -22.52 -75.46
C ALA A 150 -16.93 -21.84 -76.48
N MET A 151 -15.76 -21.35 -76.06
CA MET A 151 -14.75 -20.77 -76.95
C MET A 151 -14.22 -21.81 -77.95
N ARG A 152 -13.89 -23.02 -77.48
CA ARG A 152 -13.42 -24.09 -78.36
C ARG A 152 -14.47 -24.47 -79.40
N LYS A 153 -15.73 -24.60 -78.97
CA LYS A 153 -16.86 -24.90 -79.87
C LYS A 153 -17.09 -23.80 -80.89
N ASN A 154 -16.95 -22.54 -80.49
CA ASN A 154 -17.06 -21.40 -81.41
C ASN A 154 -15.91 -21.40 -82.44
N GLU A 155 -14.69 -21.74 -82.01
CA GLU A 155 -13.54 -21.88 -82.90
C GLU A 155 -13.73 -23.03 -83.93
N GLU A 156 -14.29 -24.16 -83.50
CA GLU A 156 -14.65 -25.28 -84.38
C GLU A 156 -15.69 -24.87 -85.42
N LEU A 157 -16.76 -24.17 -85.00
CA LEU A 157 -17.79 -23.67 -85.92
C LEU A 157 -17.23 -22.66 -86.94
N GLN A 158 -16.28 -21.82 -86.53
CA GLN A 158 -15.58 -20.92 -87.46
C GLN A 158 -14.78 -21.70 -88.50
N LYS A 159 -14.07 -22.76 -88.10
CA LYS A 159 -13.33 -23.63 -89.03
C LYS A 159 -14.26 -24.34 -90.00
N GLU A 160 -15.36 -24.93 -89.52
CA GLU A 160 -16.36 -25.58 -90.38
C GLU A 160 -16.97 -24.60 -91.39
N LEU A 161 -17.31 -23.39 -90.95
CA LEU A 161 -17.85 -22.35 -91.82
C LEU A 161 -16.84 -21.93 -92.90
N GLU A 162 -15.57 -21.77 -92.55
CA GLU A 162 -14.53 -21.47 -93.54
C GLU A 162 -14.27 -22.65 -94.49
N GLU A 163 -14.32 -23.89 -94.00
CA GLU A 163 -14.27 -25.07 -94.86
C GLU A 163 -15.45 -25.14 -95.83
N GLU A 164 -16.68 -24.85 -95.38
CA GLU A 164 -17.86 -24.79 -96.26
C GLU A 164 -17.76 -23.68 -97.30
N LYS A 165 -17.32 -22.48 -96.89
CA LYS A 165 -17.09 -21.37 -97.82
C LYS A 165 -16.04 -21.74 -98.86
N ASN A 166 -14.95 -22.35 -98.43
CA ASN A 166 -13.87 -22.78 -99.32
C ASN A 166 -14.35 -23.87 -100.29
N LYS A 167 -15.09 -24.89 -99.80
CA LYS A 167 -15.73 -25.92 -100.63
C LYS A 167 -16.67 -25.30 -101.67
N ARG A 168 -17.57 -24.41 -101.27
CA ARG A 168 -18.49 -23.70 -102.18
C ARG A 168 -17.75 -22.81 -103.19
N TRP A 169 -16.64 -22.21 -102.79
CA TRP A 169 -15.79 -21.41 -103.69
C TRP A 169 -15.17 -22.29 -104.78
N TRP A 170 -14.59 -23.44 -104.42
CA TRP A 170 -14.06 -24.42 -105.37
C TRP A 170 -15.13 -25.01 -106.28
N GLU A 171 -16.32 -25.36 -105.76
CA GLU A 171 -17.44 -25.85 -106.56
C GLU A 171 -17.92 -24.85 -107.63
N LYS A 172 -17.94 -23.55 -107.30
CA LYS A 172 -18.26 -22.49 -108.27
C LYS A 172 -17.18 -22.32 -109.34
N LEU A 173 -15.91 -22.52 -108.97
CA LEU A 173 -14.78 -22.40 -109.89
C LEU A 173 -14.78 -23.54 -110.92
N LEU A 174 -15.09 -24.77 -110.50
CA LEU A 174 -15.12 -25.96 -111.34
C LEU A 174 -16.33 -26.05 -112.30
N ARG A 175 -17.33 -25.16 -112.14
CA ARG A 175 -18.53 -25.07 -113.02
C ARG A 175 -18.40 -24.05 -114.16
N LYS A 176 -17.26 -23.36 -114.29
CA LYS A 176 -16.92 -22.46 -115.41
C LYS A 176 -16.02 -23.18 -116.40
#